data_AF-A0A8J8C9H1-F1
#
_entry.id   AF-A0A8J8C9H1-F1
#
_cell.length_a   1.000
_cell.length_b   1.000
_cell.length_c   1.000
_cell.angle_alpha   90.00
_cell.angle_beta   90.00
_cell.angle_gamma   90.00
#
_symmetry.space_group_name_H-M   'P 1'
#
loop_
_entity.id
_entity.type
_entity.pdbx_description
1 polymer ?
#
loop_
_entity_poly.entity_id
_entity_poly.type
_entity_poly.pdbx_seq_one_letter_code
_entity_poly.pdbx_strand_id
1 'polypeptide(L)'
;KIIEHAAESVNATHLLSKNFFEMSDGERQKIMIARALAQEPKVLILDEPTSFLDAKHKIELTILLRKLSTENNLAIVVTLHDIELALRIADKMALIKDNRIVAYGHPEDIMKREIVNNLYDLDSANYSEVLGYFELKSPKTVNCNIFLICGADTGSNIMRFLVKNGYNVIVGILHKNDIDYIVGKTMELKIIGEEPYNPISQKNYELALNKIKSCDIVIYTDFPIGEINRLNKKLIEESINLNKYVIKYEGSIEGLKEKLNKCIK
;
A
#
# COMPACT_ATOMS: atom_id res chain seq x y z
N LYS A 1 11.55 10.16 -41.55
CA LYS A 1 11.60 8.70 -41.35
C LYS A 1 12.05 8.31 -39.94
N ILE A 2 13.34 8.35 -39.57
CA ILE A 2 13.79 7.92 -38.23
C ILE A 2 13.17 8.77 -37.10
N ILE A 3 13.19 10.10 -37.23
CA ILE A 3 12.62 11.03 -36.24
C ILE A 3 11.12 10.80 -36.05
N GLU A 4 10.37 10.66 -37.16
CA GLU A 4 8.92 10.42 -37.13
C GLU A 4 8.59 9.08 -36.48
N HIS A 5 9.34 8.02 -36.81
CA HIS A 5 9.15 6.70 -36.21
C HIS A 5 9.47 6.69 -34.71
N ALA A 6 10.50 7.40 -34.29
CA ALA A 6 10.84 7.54 -32.88
C ALA A 6 9.77 8.32 -32.11
N ALA A 7 9.21 9.38 -32.70
CA ALA A 7 8.10 10.12 -32.13
C ALA A 7 6.80 9.29 -32.08
N GLU A 8 6.53 8.49 -33.11
CA GLU A 8 5.39 7.57 -33.14
C GLU A 8 5.49 6.50 -32.03
N SER A 9 6.70 5.97 -31.80
CA SER A 9 6.97 4.95 -30.79
C SER A 9 6.59 5.40 -29.38
N VAL A 10 6.63 6.71 -29.10
CA VAL A 10 6.26 7.32 -27.82
C VAL A 10 4.92 8.07 -27.85
N ASN A 11 4.15 7.94 -28.94
CA ASN A 11 2.91 8.66 -29.19
C ASN A 11 3.05 10.20 -29.11
N ALA A 12 4.12 10.74 -29.70
CA ALA A 12 4.47 12.17 -29.67
C ALA A 12 4.55 12.82 -31.07
N THR A 13 4.03 12.18 -32.12
CA THR A 13 4.09 12.74 -33.49
C THR A 13 3.44 14.13 -33.57
N HIS A 14 2.36 14.35 -32.82
CA HIS A 14 1.67 15.64 -32.73
C HIS A 14 2.48 16.75 -32.03
N LEU A 15 3.57 16.40 -31.36
CA LEU A 15 4.45 17.33 -30.65
C LEU A 15 5.62 17.81 -31.50
N LEU A 16 5.86 17.21 -32.68
CA LEU A 16 7.02 17.52 -33.52
C LEU A 16 7.04 18.97 -34.03
N SER A 17 5.89 19.62 -34.14
CA SER A 17 5.75 21.02 -34.53
C SER A 17 5.64 22.00 -33.36
N LYS A 18 5.55 21.50 -32.13
CA LYS A 18 5.36 22.32 -30.92
C LYS A 18 6.71 22.80 -30.37
N ASN A 19 6.75 24.01 -29.84
CA ASN A 19 7.95 24.53 -29.18
C ASN A 19 8.21 23.76 -27.88
N PHE A 20 9.44 23.27 -27.69
CA PHE A 20 9.85 22.51 -26.51
C PHE A 20 9.59 23.25 -25.19
N PHE A 21 9.75 24.58 -25.17
CA PHE A 21 9.51 25.39 -23.98
C PHE A 21 8.03 25.50 -23.60
N GLU A 22 7.12 25.25 -24.55
CA GLU A 22 5.66 25.26 -24.35
C GLU A 22 5.09 23.86 -24.03
N MET A 23 5.95 22.85 -23.99
CA MET A 23 5.54 21.48 -23.66
C MET A 23 5.37 21.29 -22.15
N SER A 24 4.40 20.45 -21.76
CA SER A 24 4.30 19.95 -20.38
C SER A 24 5.47 19.02 -20.05
N ASP A 25 5.72 18.74 -18.77
CA ASP A 25 6.83 17.88 -18.38
C ASP A 25 6.68 16.45 -18.95
N GLY A 26 5.46 15.92 -19.02
CA GLY A 26 5.17 14.64 -19.67
C GLY A 26 5.43 14.64 -21.17
N GLU A 27 5.08 15.73 -21.87
CA GLU A 27 5.37 15.90 -23.29
C GLU A 27 6.88 16.01 -23.55
N ARG A 28 7.59 16.78 -22.71
CA ARG A 28 9.06 16.90 -22.77
C ARG A 28 9.72 15.54 -22.57
N GLN A 29 9.25 14.77 -21.59
CA GLN A 29 9.79 13.44 -21.32
C GLN A 29 9.62 12.49 -22.52
N LYS A 30 8.43 12.48 -23.15
CA LYS A 30 8.18 11.68 -24.37
C LYS A 30 9.13 12.09 -25.49
N ILE A 31 9.30 13.39 -25.74
CA ILE A 31 10.23 13.88 -26.77
C ILE A 31 11.69 13.54 -26.44
N MET A 32 12.09 13.59 -25.17
CA MET A 32 13.45 13.19 -24.76
C MET A 32 13.71 11.70 -25.01
N ILE A 33 12.73 10.84 -24.73
CA ILE A 33 12.80 9.41 -25.05
C ILE A 33 12.82 9.19 -26.57
N ALA A 34 11.95 9.87 -27.33
CA ALA A 34 11.97 9.80 -28.80
C ALA A 34 13.34 10.20 -29.37
N ARG A 35 13.95 11.27 -28.83
CA ARG A 35 15.30 11.69 -29.21
C ARG A 35 16.35 10.61 -28.94
N ALA A 36 16.24 9.88 -27.83
CA ALA A 36 17.13 8.76 -27.53
C ALA A 36 16.89 7.58 -28.48
N LEU A 37 15.63 7.24 -28.76
CA LEU A 37 15.25 6.16 -29.69
C LEU A 37 15.65 6.45 -31.14
N ALA A 38 15.67 7.72 -31.55
CA ALA A 38 16.11 8.12 -32.89
C ALA A 38 17.59 7.80 -33.19
N GLN A 39 18.38 7.45 -32.17
CA GLN A 39 19.76 6.96 -32.32
C GLN A 39 19.82 5.44 -32.56
N GLU A 40 18.66 4.77 -32.66
CA GLU A 40 18.51 3.31 -32.82
C GLU A 40 19.34 2.52 -31.78
N PRO A 41 19.23 2.83 -30.47
CA PRO A 41 20.04 2.21 -29.45
C PRO A 41 19.66 0.75 -29.25
N LYS A 42 20.63 -0.07 -28.80
CA LYS A 42 20.37 -1.41 -28.25
C LYS A 42 20.08 -1.38 -26.75
N VAL A 43 20.52 -0.31 -26.08
CA VAL A 43 20.35 -0.09 -24.63
C VAL A 43 19.90 1.35 -24.41
N LEU A 44 18.81 1.53 -23.67
CA LEU A 44 18.30 2.82 -23.24
C LEU A 44 18.51 2.96 -21.73
N ILE A 45 19.26 3.98 -21.31
CA ILE A 45 19.48 4.31 -19.91
C ILE A 45 18.65 5.54 -19.57
N LEU A 46 17.82 5.42 -18.54
CA LEU A 46 16.92 6.48 -18.09
C LEU A 46 17.20 6.79 -16.62
N ASP A 47 17.54 8.05 -16.36
CA ASP A 47 17.73 8.53 -15.01
C ASP A 47 16.43 9.16 -14.49
N GLU A 48 15.79 8.48 -13.53
CA GLU A 48 14.53 8.89 -12.90
C GLU A 48 13.48 9.48 -13.85
N PRO A 49 13.06 8.73 -14.89
CA PRO A 49 12.24 9.28 -15.96
C PRO A 49 10.80 9.63 -15.53
N THR A 50 10.43 9.27 -14.30
CA THR A 50 9.10 9.48 -13.71
C THR A 50 9.04 10.68 -12.77
N SER A 51 10.17 11.34 -12.54
CA SER A 51 10.23 12.55 -11.72
C SER A 51 9.40 13.67 -12.36
N PHE A 52 8.70 14.44 -11.52
CA PHE A 52 7.77 15.52 -11.92
C PHE A 52 6.55 15.10 -12.76
N LEU A 53 6.34 13.81 -13.02
CA LEU A 53 5.15 13.32 -13.68
C LEU A 53 4.01 13.08 -12.68
N ASP A 54 2.79 13.47 -13.07
CA ASP A 54 1.58 13.08 -12.34
C ASP A 54 1.27 11.57 -12.49
N ALA A 55 0.28 11.10 -11.74
CA ALA A 55 -0.10 9.68 -11.74
C ALA A 55 -0.45 9.14 -13.14
N LYS A 56 -1.12 9.94 -13.98
CA LYS A 56 -1.51 9.54 -15.33
C LYS A 56 -0.27 9.37 -16.21
N HIS A 57 0.61 10.37 -16.23
CA HIS A 57 1.80 10.36 -17.06
C HIS A 57 2.81 9.29 -16.63
N LYS A 58 2.91 8.98 -15.33
CA LYS A 58 3.70 7.84 -14.84
C LYS A 58 3.21 6.51 -15.40
N ILE A 59 1.90 6.28 -15.44
CA ILE A 59 1.30 5.07 -16.01
C ILE A 59 1.54 5.01 -17.52
N GLU A 60 1.36 6.11 -18.25
CA GLU A 60 1.64 6.15 -19.69
C GLU A 60 3.10 5.82 -20.00
N LEU A 61 4.04 6.41 -19.26
CA LEU A 61 5.47 6.14 -19.41
C LEU A 61 5.79 4.67 -19.09
N THR A 62 5.19 4.12 -18.03
CA THR A 62 5.32 2.71 -17.66
C THR A 62 4.96 1.76 -18.81
N ILE A 63 3.79 1.98 -19.40
CA ILE A 63 3.29 1.19 -20.53
C ILE A 63 4.22 1.34 -21.73
N LEU A 64 4.68 2.56 -21.99
CA LEU A 64 5.64 2.86 -23.06
C LEU A 64 6.96 2.09 -22.87
N LEU A 65 7.57 2.13 -21.68
CA LEU A 65 8.83 1.44 -21.41
C LEU A 65 8.67 -0.07 -21.54
N ARG A 66 7.57 -0.64 -21.03
CA ARG A 66 7.25 -2.06 -21.21
C ARG A 66 7.15 -2.41 -22.69
N LYS A 67 6.40 -1.64 -23.47
CA LYS A 67 6.23 -1.83 -24.92
C LYS A 67 7.58 -1.82 -25.65
N LEU A 68 8.40 -0.79 -25.40
CA LEU A 68 9.73 -0.66 -26.02
C LEU A 68 10.64 -1.85 -25.67
N SER A 69 10.61 -2.31 -24.42
CA SER A 69 11.40 -3.46 -23.99
C SER A 69 10.96 -4.75 -24.67
N THR A 70 9.65 -5.00 -24.77
CA THR A 70 9.12 -6.28 -25.27
C THR A 70 9.03 -6.35 -26.79
N GLU A 71 8.66 -5.26 -27.47
CA GLU A 71 8.38 -5.25 -28.91
C GLU A 71 9.63 -4.88 -29.73
N ASN A 72 10.47 -3.98 -29.22
CA ASN A 72 11.63 -3.47 -29.95
C ASN A 72 12.95 -4.16 -29.56
N ASN A 73 12.90 -5.19 -28.70
CA ASN A 73 14.06 -5.89 -28.17
C ASN A 73 15.13 -4.92 -27.61
N LEU A 74 14.66 -3.85 -26.98
CA LEU A 74 15.49 -2.78 -26.40
C LEU A 74 15.76 -3.11 -24.94
N ALA A 75 17.04 -3.19 -24.53
CA ALA A 75 17.36 -3.30 -23.11
C ALA A 75 17.16 -1.94 -22.44
N ILE A 76 16.37 -1.88 -21.37
CA ILE A 76 16.11 -0.64 -20.64
C ILE A 76 16.71 -0.75 -19.24
N VAL A 77 17.55 0.21 -18.88
CA VAL A 77 18.09 0.38 -17.52
C VAL A 77 17.52 1.68 -16.98
N VAL A 78 16.79 1.60 -15.86
CA VAL A 78 16.13 2.75 -15.27
C VAL A 78 16.45 2.86 -13.78
N THR A 79 16.77 4.07 -13.32
CA THR A 79 16.83 4.40 -11.89
C THR A 79 15.46 4.89 -11.44
N LEU A 80 14.97 4.38 -10.31
CA LEU A 80 13.66 4.74 -9.76
C LEU A 80 13.76 4.90 -8.25
N HIS A 81 13.12 5.95 -7.72
CA HIS A 81 12.87 6.10 -6.30
C HIS A 81 11.54 5.48 -5.85
N ASP A 82 10.67 5.15 -6.80
CA ASP A 82 9.33 4.61 -6.59
C ASP A 82 9.35 3.08 -6.71
N ILE A 83 9.34 2.40 -5.56
CA ILE A 83 9.34 0.93 -5.49
C ILE A 83 8.09 0.33 -6.12
N GLU A 84 6.92 0.93 -5.88
CA GLU A 84 5.64 0.38 -6.35
C GLU A 84 5.67 0.31 -7.88
N LEU A 85 6.23 1.35 -8.49
CA LEU A 85 6.47 1.36 -9.93
C LEU A 85 7.51 0.31 -10.34
N ALA A 86 8.66 0.27 -9.65
CA ALA A 86 9.74 -0.64 -9.98
C ALA A 86 9.30 -2.12 -9.94
N LEU A 87 8.48 -2.51 -8.95
CA LEU A 87 7.85 -3.82 -8.81
C LEU A 87 7.01 -4.22 -10.02
N ARG A 88 6.34 -3.26 -10.66
CA ARG A 88 5.42 -3.53 -11.79
C ARG A 88 6.15 -3.62 -13.12
N ILE A 89 7.26 -2.91 -13.28
CA ILE A 89 7.89 -2.72 -14.60
C ILE A 89 9.23 -3.41 -14.79
N ALA A 90 9.93 -3.73 -13.70
CA ALA A 90 11.25 -4.31 -13.81
C ALA A 90 11.18 -5.82 -14.03
N ASP A 91 11.93 -6.34 -14.99
CA ASP A 91 12.17 -7.79 -15.11
C ASP A 91 13.22 -8.25 -14.09
N LYS A 92 14.20 -7.37 -13.81
CA LYS A 92 15.22 -7.52 -12.78
C LYS A 92 15.43 -6.18 -12.08
N MET A 93 15.69 -6.23 -10.79
CA MET A 93 15.93 -5.05 -9.96
C MET A 93 17.20 -5.23 -9.15
N ALA A 94 17.98 -4.15 -9.03
CA ALA A 94 19.10 -4.04 -8.10
C ALA A 94 18.72 -3.01 -7.01
N LEU A 95 18.73 -3.44 -5.76
CA LEU A 95 18.56 -2.56 -4.61
C LEU A 95 19.93 -2.06 -4.17
N ILE A 96 20.10 -0.75 -4.10
CA ILE A 96 21.39 -0.12 -3.82
C ILE A 96 21.31 0.70 -2.52
N LYS A 97 22.19 0.42 -1.57
CA LYS A 97 22.38 1.19 -0.34
C LYS A 97 23.87 1.32 -0.03
N ASP A 98 24.31 2.48 0.46
CA ASP A 98 25.71 2.72 0.87
C ASP A 98 26.74 2.31 -0.20
N ASN A 99 26.45 2.66 -1.46
CA ASN A 99 27.24 2.32 -2.64
C ASN A 99 27.42 0.80 -2.89
N ARG A 100 26.52 -0.03 -2.38
CA ARG A 100 26.54 -1.49 -2.54
C ARG A 100 25.19 -2.00 -3.01
N ILE A 101 25.22 -3.06 -3.81
CA ILE A 101 24.02 -3.83 -4.16
C ILE A 101 23.68 -4.70 -2.96
N VAL A 102 22.57 -4.40 -2.28
CA VAL A 102 22.09 -5.18 -1.13
C VAL A 102 21.22 -6.35 -1.55
N ALA A 103 20.59 -6.27 -2.73
CA ALA A 103 19.88 -7.38 -3.36
C ALA A 103 19.81 -7.19 -4.88
N TYR A 104 19.79 -8.29 -5.63
CA TYR A 104 19.60 -8.30 -7.08
C TYR A 104 18.85 -9.55 -7.52
N GLY A 105 17.82 -9.39 -8.36
CA GLY A 105 16.99 -10.51 -8.80
C GLY A 105 15.68 -10.07 -9.40
N HIS A 106 14.73 -11.01 -9.50
CA HIS A 106 13.35 -10.66 -9.84
C HIS A 106 12.75 -9.87 -8.66
N PRO A 107 11.95 -8.81 -8.92
CA PRO A 107 11.33 -8.03 -7.85
C PRO A 107 10.57 -8.90 -6.84
N GLU A 108 9.87 -9.93 -7.31
CA GLU A 108 9.09 -10.88 -6.50
C GLU A 108 9.94 -11.68 -5.51
N ASP A 109 11.21 -11.95 -5.86
CA ASP A 109 12.13 -12.72 -5.04
C ASP A 109 12.83 -11.85 -3.99
N ILE A 110 13.17 -10.60 -4.35
CA ILE A 110 14.08 -9.76 -3.55
C ILE A 110 13.37 -8.75 -2.65
N MET A 111 12.09 -8.46 -2.90
CA MET A 111 11.33 -7.43 -2.20
C MET A 111 10.75 -7.94 -0.87
N LYS A 112 11.65 -8.29 0.04
CA LYS A 112 11.32 -8.74 1.40
C LYS A 112 11.24 -7.57 2.37
N ARG A 113 10.35 -7.63 3.37
CA ARG A 113 10.12 -6.56 4.35
C ARG A 113 11.41 -6.11 5.03
N GLU A 114 12.23 -7.06 5.48
CA GLU A 114 13.50 -6.74 6.15
C GLU A 114 14.46 -6.00 5.22
N ILE A 115 14.56 -6.43 3.96
CA ILE A 115 15.45 -5.82 2.97
C ILE A 115 14.99 -4.39 2.65
N VAL A 116 13.68 -4.19 2.40
CA VAL A 116 13.14 -2.88 2.05
C VAL A 116 13.15 -1.93 3.25
N ASN A 117 12.81 -2.39 4.45
CA ASN A 117 12.91 -1.57 5.65
C ASN A 117 14.36 -1.10 5.89
N ASN A 118 15.35 -1.97 5.69
CA ASN A 118 16.76 -1.60 5.78
C ASN A 118 17.18 -0.67 4.64
N LEU A 119 16.68 -0.86 3.41
CA LEU A 119 17.00 -0.01 2.26
C LEU A 119 16.64 1.46 2.51
N TYR A 120 15.53 1.72 3.22
CA TYR A 120 15.01 3.06 3.50
C TYR A 120 15.17 3.54 4.95
N ASP A 121 15.90 2.79 5.78
CA ASP A 121 16.10 3.11 7.22
C ASP A 121 14.76 3.35 7.96
N LEU A 122 13.80 2.44 7.76
CA LEU A 122 12.44 2.62 8.27
C LEU A 122 12.29 2.25 9.75
N ASP A 123 12.13 3.28 10.59
CA ASP A 123 11.79 3.11 12.01
C ASP A 123 10.28 3.17 12.27
N SER A 124 9.57 4.10 11.61
CA SER A 124 8.16 4.41 11.87
C SER A 124 7.17 3.85 10.85
N ALA A 125 7.66 3.04 9.91
CA ALA A 125 6.85 2.41 8.87
C ALA A 125 7.37 1.01 8.56
N ASN A 126 6.58 0.23 7.84
CA ASN A 126 6.97 -1.09 7.36
C ASN A 126 6.50 -1.30 5.93
N TYR A 127 7.33 -1.95 5.14
CA TYR A 127 6.93 -2.47 3.84
C TYR A 127 6.08 -3.74 3.97
N SER A 128 5.02 -3.84 3.19
CA SER A 128 4.23 -5.07 3.04
C SER A 128 4.60 -5.78 1.74
N GLU A 129 5.18 -6.98 1.88
CA GLU A 129 5.54 -7.84 0.74
C GLU A 129 4.33 -8.23 -0.11
N VAL A 130 3.18 -8.41 0.55
CA VAL A 130 1.94 -8.84 -0.11
C VAL A 130 1.26 -7.68 -0.82
N LEU A 131 1.29 -6.49 -0.23
CA LEU A 131 0.58 -5.32 -0.77
C LEU A 131 1.45 -4.49 -1.72
N GLY A 132 2.77 -4.59 -1.62
CA GLY A 132 3.71 -3.84 -2.47
C GLY A 132 3.92 -2.38 -2.07
N TYR A 133 3.48 -1.97 -0.87
CA TYR A 133 3.59 -0.60 -0.37
C TYR A 133 3.81 -0.54 1.15
N PHE A 134 3.99 0.67 1.67
CA PHE A 134 4.29 0.94 3.08
C PHE A 134 3.04 1.18 3.92
N GLU A 135 3.05 0.69 5.15
CA GLU A 135 2.10 1.07 6.20
C GLU A 135 2.83 1.74 7.36
N LEU A 136 2.17 2.72 7.99
CA LEU A 136 2.72 3.43 9.15
C LEU A 136 2.56 2.61 10.43
N LYS A 137 3.57 2.66 11.30
CA LYS A 137 3.46 2.12 12.67
C LYS A 137 2.67 3.08 13.55
N SER A 138 2.01 2.55 14.58
CA SER A 138 1.33 3.39 15.57
C SER A 138 2.32 4.13 16.47
N PRO A 139 2.26 5.48 16.55
CA PRO A 139 3.09 6.25 17.46
C PRO A 139 2.57 6.18 18.92
N LYS A 140 1.37 5.62 19.14
CA LYS A 140 0.74 5.38 20.47
C LYS A 140 0.77 6.60 21.40
N THR A 141 0.44 7.76 20.87
CA THR A 141 0.48 9.04 21.60
C THR A 141 -0.80 9.33 22.39
N VAL A 142 -1.92 8.66 22.07
CA VAL A 142 -3.21 8.84 22.74
C VAL A 142 -3.45 7.72 23.74
N ASN A 143 -3.72 8.06 24.99
CA ASN A 143 -4.10 7.10 26.03
C ASN A 143 -5.58 6.69 25.91
N CYS A 144 -5.93 6.07 24.78
CA CYS A 144 -7.24 5.48 24.54
C CYS A 144 -7.06 4.17 23.77
N ASN A 145 -7.51 3.08 24.37
CA ASN A 145 -7.44 1.73 23.83
C ASN A 145 -8.74 1.41 23.07
N ILE A 146 -8.58 1.17 21.78
CA ILE A 146 -9.68 0.87 20.86
C ILE A 146 -9.59 -0.60 20.46
N PHE A 147 -10.70 -1.32 20.64
CA PHE A 147 -10.87 -2.67 20.09
C PHE A 147 -11.65 -2.59 18.77
N LEU A 148 -11.02 -2.93 17.65
CA LEU A 148 -11.63 -2.88 16.33
C LEU A 148 -12.09 -4.28 15.88
N ILE A 149 -13.38 -4.48 15.69
CA ILE A 149 -13.97 -5.69 15.11
C ILE A 149 -14.26 -5.42 13.63
N CYS A 150 -13.49 -6.04 12.73
CA CYS A 150 -13.63 -5.86 11.30
C CYS A 150 -13.41 -7.18 10.55
N GLY A 151 -13.40 -7.11 9.22
CA GLY A 151 -13.12 -8.21 8.29
C GLY A 151 -13.55 -7.83 6.88
N ALA A 152 -13.18 -8.65 5.90
CA ALA A 152 -13.51 -8.44 4.50
C ALA A 152 -13.13 -7.02 4.00
N ASP A 153 -11.92 -6.57 4.34
CA ASP A 153 -11.33 -5.27 3.94
C ASP A 153 -12.10 -4.02 4.41
N THR A 154 -12.98 -4.18 5.40
CA THR A 154 -13.71 -3.03 5.96
C THR A 154 -12.91 -2.28 7.02
N GLY A 155 -11.83 -2.87 7.54
CA GLY A 155 -11.03 -2.32 8.63
C GLY A 155 -9.83 -1.47 8.22
N SER A 156 -9.22 -1.73 7.06
CA SER A 156 -7.98 -1.10 6.57
C SER A 156 -7.96 0.42 6.72
N ASN A 157 -8.99 1.10 6.23
CA ASN A 157 -9.09 2.56 6.28
C ASN A 157 -9.29 3.10 7.70
N ILE A 158 -9.97 2.35 8.56
CA ILE A 158 -10.17 2.71 9.97
C ILE A 158 -8.87 2.54 10.73
N MET A 159 -8.15 1.43 10.53
CA MET A 159 -6.83 1.22 11.12
C MET A 159 -5.88 2.35 10.76
N ARG A 160 -5.79 2.72 9.47
CA ARG A 160 -5.01 3.89 9.00
C ARG A 160 -5.43 5.18 9.67
N PHE A 161 -6.73 5.43 9.78
CA PHE A 161 -7.24 6.62 10.47
C PHE A 161 -6.82 6.64 11.95
N LEU A 162 -7.05 5.55 12.68
CA LEU A 162 -6.77 5.47 14.12
C LEU A 162 -5.26 5.56 14.40
N VAL A 163 -4.44 4.84 13.63
CA VAL A 163 -2.98 4.87 13.73
C VAL A 163 -2.43 6.27 13.45
N LYS A 164 -2.89 6.91 12.36
CA LYS A 164 -2.49 8.28 12.01
C LYS A 164 -2.81 9.29 13.12
N ASN A 165 -3.87 9.06 13.88
CA ASN A 165 -4.28 9.92 14.99
C ASN A 165 -3.76 9.43 16.36
N GLY A 166 -2.84 8.47 16.40
CA GLY A 166 -2.09 8.10 17.60
C GLY A 166 -2.83 7.18 18.59
N TYR A 167 -3.97 6.61 18.20
CA TYR A 167 -4.73 5.69 19.06
C TYR A 167 -4.03 4.35 19.28
N ASN A 168 -4.28 3.74 20.45
CA ASN A 168 -3.86 2.37 20.75
C ASN A 168 -4.89 1.38 20.19
N VAL A 169 -4.59 0.76 19.05
CA VAL A 169 -5.53 -0.15 18.38
C VAL A 169 -5.18 -1.61 18.68
N ILE A 170 -6.17 -2.35 19.14
CA ILE A 170 -6.19 -3.81 19.16
C ILE A 170 -7.23 -4.23 18.12
N VAL A 171 -6.82 -5.00 17.13
CA VAL A 171 -7.73 -5.56 16.13
C VAL A 171 -8.23 -6.90 16.65
N GLY A 172 -9.52 -7.12 16.47
CA GLY A 172 -10.23 -8.33 16.85
C GLY A 172 -9.80 -9.54 16.05
N ILE A 173 -10.72 -10.49 15.90
CA ILE A 173 -10.39 -11.78 15.31
C ILE A 173 -10.45 -11.68 13.79
N LEU A 174 -9.30 -11.83 13.16
CA LEU A 174 -9.16 -11.84 11.71
C LEU A 174 -8.48 -13.12 11.25
N HIS A 175 -8.97 -13.67 10.14
CA HIS A 175 -8.31 -14.77 9.47
C HIS A 175 -7.01 -14.28 8.82
N LYS A 176 -5.95 -15.09 8.87
CA LYS A 176 -4.61 -14.67 8.40
C LYS A 176 -4.52 -14.34 6.90
N ASN A 177 -5.51 -14.77 6.10
CA ASN A 177 -5.63 -14.47 4.68
C ASN A 177 -6.48 -13.22 4.39
N ASP A 178 -7.05 -12.57 5.41
CA ASP A 178 -7.80 -11.32 5.24
C ASP A 178 -6.83 -10.14 4.97
N ILE A 179 -7.22 -9.22 4.09
CA ILE A 179 -6.46 -7.99 3.80
C ILE A 179 -6.30 -7.15 5.07
N ASP A 180 -7.35 -7.08 5.90
CA ASP A 180 -7.31 -6.36 7.18
C ASP A 180 -6.20 -6.92 8.09
N TYR A 181 -5.98 -8.25 8.07
CA TYR A 181 -4.92 -8.90 8.86
C TYR A 181 -3.54 -8.48 8.36
N ILE A 182 -3.34 -8.47 7.04
CA ILE A 182 -2.07 -8.08 6.40
C ILE A 182 -1.76 -6.61 6.71
N VAL A 183 -2.73 -5.72 6.56
CA VAL A 183 -2.59 -4.28 6.86
C VAL A 183 -2.23 -4.09 8.33
N GLY A 184 -3.03 -4.63 9.26
CA GLY A 184 -2.77 -4.48 10.69
C GLY A 184 -1.43 -5.07 11.13
N LYS A 185 -1.00 -6.19 10.53
CA LYS A 185 0.29 -6.83 10.86
C LYS A 185 1.48 -6.02 10.34
N THR A 186 1.32 -5.39 9.17
CA THR A 186 2.33 -4.47 8.61
C THR A 186 2.46 -3.24 9.51
N MET A 187 1.36 -2.72 10.04
CA MET A 187 1.33 -1.62 11.02
C MET A 187 1.83 -1.99 12.43
N GLU A 188 2.19 -3.26 12.68
CA GLU A 188 2.55 -3.80 14.01
C GLU A 188 1.45 -3.64 15.09
N LEU A 189 0.19 -3.70 14.65
CA LEU A 189 -0.94 -3.73 15.57
C LEU A 189 -1.03 -5.08 16.28
N LYS A 190 -1.61 -5.07 17.49
CA LYS A 190 -1.99 -6.30 18.19
C LYS A 190 -3.24 -6.84 17.50
N ILE A 191 -3.14 -8.04 16.91
CA ILE A 191 -4.24 -8.69 16.19
C ILE A 191 -4.44 -10.09 16.76
N ILE A 192 -5.69 -10.53 16.87
CA ILE A 192 -6.01 -11.91 17.20
C ILE A 192 -6.17 -12.69 15.89
N GLY A 193 -5.15 -13.44 15.51
CA GLY A 193 -5.13 -14.18 14.24
C GLY A 193 -5.80 -15.55 14.34
N GLU A 194 -6.69 -15.86 13.39
CA GLU A 194 -7.27 -17.19 13.19
C GLU A 194 -6.75 -17.83 11.90
N GLU A 195 -6.66 -19.16 11.86
CA GLU A 195 -6.24 -19.87 10.65
C GLU A 195 -7.28 -19.73 9.53
N PRO A 196 -6.86 -19.50 8.26
CA PRO A 196 -7.76 -19.37 7.12
C PRO A 196 -8.76 -20.54 7.01
N TYR A 197 -9.98 -20.23 6.58
CA TYR A 197 -11.06 -21.21 6.31
C TYR A 197 -11.55 -22.01 7.52
N ASN A 198 -11.07 -21.71 8.73
CA ASN A 198 -11.55 -22.33 9.95
C ASN A 198 -12.57 -21.42 10.67
N PRO A 199 -13.57 -21.99 11.35
CA PRO A 199 -14.36 -21.23 12.31
C PRO A 199 -13.46 -20.64 13.40
N ILE A 200 -13.79 -19.43 13.86
CA ILE A 200 -13.13 -18.82 15.01
C ILE A 200 -13.12 -19.81 16.18
N SER A 201 -11.92 -20.11 16.68
CA SER A 201 -11.72 -20.99 17.81
C SER A 201 -12.21 -20.36 19.10
N GLN A 202 -12.70 -21.20 20.02
CA GLN A 202 -13.16 -20.75 21.33
C GLN A 202 -12.03 -20.03 22.11
N LYS A 203 -10.79 -20.49 21.97
CA LYS A 203 -9.59 -19.87 22.53
C LYS A 203 -9.42 -18.41 22.07
N ASN A 204 -9.50 -18.16 20.76
CA ASN A 204 -9.35 -16.81 20.21
C ASN A 204 -10.54 -15.91 20.57
N TYR A 205 -11.74 -16.49 20.64
CA TYR A 205 -12.94 -15.79 21.10
C TYR A 205 -12.81 -15.32 22.56
N GLU A 206 -12.38 -16.19 23.48
CA GLU A 206 -12.16 -15.83 24.88
C GLU A 206 -11.04 -14.80 25.05
N LEU A 207 -9.97 -14.93 24.26
CA LEU A 207 -8.91 -13.93 24.22
C LEU A 207 -9.45 -12.55 23.80
N ALA A 208 -10.29 -12.50 22.76
CA ALA A 208 -10.91 -11.27 22.28
C ALA A 208 -11.82 -10.63 23.33
N LEU A 209 -12.68 -11.41 23.98
CA LEU A 209 -13.53 -10.94 25.07
C LEU A 209 -12.71 -10.32 26.21
N ASN A 210 -11.60 -10.95 26.59
CA ASN A 210 -10.73 -10.41 27.64
C ASN A 210 -10.04 -9.11 27.22
N LYS A 211 -9.69 -8.95 25.93
CA LYS A 211 -9.14 -7.68 25.41
C LYS A 211 -10.18 -6.58 25.34
N ILE A 212 -11.43 -6.88 24.98
CA ILE A 212 -12.54 -5.91 24.99
C ILE A 212 -12.70 -5.31 26.39
N LYS A 213 -12.62 -6.14 27.45
CA LYS A 213 -12.72 -5.68 28.84
C LYS A 213 -11.67 -4.62 29.20
N SER A 214 -10.47 -4.69 28.65
CA SER A 214 -9.41 -3.70 28.91
C SER A 214 -9.38 -2.52 27.92
N CYS A 215 -10.28 -2.46 26.94
CA CYS A 215 -10.38 -1.35 26.00
C CYS A 215 -11.43 -0.33 26.46
N ASP A 216 -11.24 0.92 26.07
CA ASP A 216 -12.14 2.04 26.38
C ASP A 216 -13.30 2.06 25.40
N ILE A 217 -13.01 1.81 24.12
CA ILE A 217 -13.96 1.89 23.01
C ILE A 217 -13.92 0.60 22.20
N VAL A 218 -15.08 0.12 21.76
CA VAL A 218 -15.20 -0.92 20.74
C VAL A 218 -15.72 -0.29 19.46
N ILE A 219 -15.02 -0.46 18.35
CA ILE A 219 -15.49 -0.06 17.03
C ILE A 219 -15.77 -1.33 16.24
N TYR A 220 -16.87 -1.37 15.48
CA TYR A 220 -17.08 -2.41 14.49
C TYR A 220 -17.52 -1.85 13.14
N THR A 221 -17.24 -2.60 12.08
CA THR A 221 -17.56 -2.26 10.69
C THR A 221 -18.71 -3.12 10.16
N ASP A 222 -19.24 -2.76 8.98
CA ASP A 222 -20.27 -3.52 8.28
C ASP A 222 -19.69 -4.70 7.46
N PHE A 223 -18.86 -5.55 8.10
CA PHE A 223 -18.34 -6.75 7.47
C PHE A 223 -19.41 -7.85 7.36
N PRO A 224 -19.40 -8.67 6.29
CA PRO A 224 -20.34 -9.77 6.12
C PRO A 224 -20.11 -10.86 7.18
N ILE A 225 -21.20 -11.43 7.69
CA ILE A 225 -21.19 -12.50 8.68
C ILE A 225 -21.55 -13.83 8.00
N GLY A 226 -20.68 -14.81 8.15
CA GLY A 226 -20.89 -16.21 7.76
C GLY A 226 -20.49 -17.16 8.87
N GLU A 227 -20.46 -18.46 8.58
CA GLU A 227 -20.18 -19.49 9.59
C GLU A 227 -18.79 -19.33 10.23
N ILE A 228 -17.78 -19.03 9.41
CA ILE A 228 -16.39 -18.99 9.86
C ILE A 228 -16.10 -17.82 10.82
N ASN A 229 -16.81 -16.69 10.68
CA ASN A 229 -16.61 -15.48 11.49
C ASN A 229 -17.81 -15.15 12.38
N ARG A 230 -18.79 -16.06 12.53
CA ARG A 230 -20.02 -15.84 13.33
C ARG A 230 -19.75 -15.37 14.77
N LEU A 231 -18.62 -15.77 15.34
CA LEU A 231 -18.25 -15.35 16.70
C LEU A 231 -17.88 -13.87 16.78
N ASN A 232 -17.49 -13.20 15.69
CA ASN A 232 -17.32 -11.75 15.67
C ASN A 232 -18.66 -11.03 15.85
N LYS A 233 -19.77 -11.55 15.31
CA LYS A 233 -21.11 -11.01 15.60
C LYS A 233 -21.42 -11.12 17.09
N LYS A 234 -21.13 -12.28 17.69
CA LYS A 234 -21.30 -12.49 19.13
C LYS A 234 -20.42 -11.55 19.95
N LEU A 235 -19.18 -11.25 19.52
CA LEU A 235 -18.32 -10.28 20.20
C LEU A 235 -18.94 -8.87 20.23
N ILE A 236 -19.62 -8.45 19.16
CA ILE A 236 -20.32 -7.16 19.11
C ILE A 236 -21.44 -7.14 20.15
N GLU A 237 -22.27 -8.18 20.18
CA GLU A 237 -23.38 -8.33 21.14
C GLU A 237 -22.88 -8.32 22.59
N GLU A 238 -21.82 -9.09 22.89
CA GLU A 238 -21.21 -9.13 24.23
C GLU A 238 -20.57 -7.80 24.62
N SER A 239 -20.02 -7.04 23.67
CA SER A 239 -19.46 -5.71 23.96
C SER A 239 -20.52 -4.75 24.49
N ILE A 240 -21.74 -4.82 23.93
CA ILE A 240 -22.89 -4.03 24.40
C ILE A 240 -23.31 -4.49 25.80
N ASN A 241 -23.38 -5.81 26.04
CA ASN A 241 -23.73 -6.38 27.36
C ASN A 241 -22.73 -6.02 28.46
N LEU A 242 -21.46 -5.83 28.09
CA LEU A 242 -20.39 -5.39 29.00
C LEU A 242 -20.40 -3.87 29.28
N ASN A 243 -21.44 -3.14 28.85
CA ASN A 243 -21.56 -1.68 28.96
C ASN A 243 -20.36 -0.92 28.36
N LYS A 244 -19.74 -1.47 27.29
CA LYS A 244 -18.69 -0.75 26.56
C LYS A 244 -19.28 0.35 25.68
N TYR A 245 -18.49 1.38 25.41
CA TYR A 245 -18.84 2.36 24.40
C TYR A 245 -18.62 1.75 23.00
N VAL A 246 -19.70 1.26 22.39
CA VAL A 246 -19.65 0.58 21.08
C VAL A 246 -20.02 1.56 19.98
N ILE A 247 -19.13 1.71 18.99
CA ILE A 247 -19.32 2.55 17.81
C ILE A 247 -19.46 1.66 16.58
N LYS A 248 -20.61 1.75 15.91
CA LYS A 248 -20.74 1.30 14.54
C LYS A 248 -20.11 2.33 13.58
N TYR A 249 -19.17 1.89 12.74
CA TYR A 249 -18.68 2.69 11.62
C TYR A 249 -19.65 2.65 10.45
N GLU A 250 -20.16 3.82 10.04
CA GLU A 250 -21.21 3.98 9.02
C GLU A 250 -20.64 4.54 7.69
N GLY A 251 -19.36 4.30 7.41
CA GLY A 251 -18.72 4.74 6.16
C GLY A 251 -18.19 6.18 6.14
N SER A 252 -18.35 6.94 7.23
CA SER A 252 -17.87 8.33 7.34
C SER A 252 -16.83 8.49 8.45
N ILE A 253 -15.62 8.94 8.08
CA ILE A 253 -14.55 9.28 9.03
C ILE A 253 -14.92 10.49 9.90
N GLU A 254 -15.66 11.46 9.35
CA GLU A 254 -16.09 12.62 10.11
C GLU A 254 -17.07 12.20 11.22
N GLY A 255 -18.04 11.34 10.90
CA GLY A 255 -18.93 10.76 11.90
C GLY A 255 -18.20 9.92 12.94
N LEU A 256 -17.15 9.19 12.54
CA LEU A 256 -16.31 8.44 13.49
C LEU A 256 -15.57 9.38 14.46
N LYS A 257 -14.96 10.46 13.96
CA LYS A 257 -14.29 11.47 14.80
C LYS A 257 -15.23 12.07 15.84
N GLU A 258 -16.43 12.45 15.44
CA GLU A 258 -17.43 13.02 16.35
C GLU A 258 -17.78 12.06 17.49
N LYS A 259 -17.99 10.77 17.17
CA LYS A 259 -18.28 9.72 18.16
C LYS A 259 -17.08 9.48 19.09
N LEU A 260 -15.85 9.48 18.58
CA LEU A 260 -14.63 9.33 19.39
C LEU A 260 -14.42 10.52 20.35
N ASN A 261 -14.61 11.74 19.87
CA ASN A 261 -14.44 12.95 20.69
C ASN A 261 -15.45 13.05 21.85
N LYS A 262 -16.65 12.48 21.69
CA LYS A 262 -17.63 12.38 22.78
C LYS A 262 -17.23 11.39 23.87
N CYS A 263 -16.36 10.43 23.57
CA CYS A 263 -15.94 9.39 24.51
C CYS A 263 -14.68 9.75 25.31
N ILE A 264 -13.82 10.63 24.77
CA ILE A 264 -12.54 11.00 25.40
C ILE A 264 -12.68 12.22 26.33
N LYS A 265 -13.81 12.93 26.28
CA LYS A 265 -14.18 14.01 27.21
C LYS A 265 -14.93 13.45 28.41
#